data_AF-A0A0W1A687-F1
#
_entry.id   AF-A0A0W1A687-F1
#
_cell.length_a   1.000
_cell.length_b   1.000
_cell.length_c   1.000
_cell.angle_alpha   90.00
_cell.angle_beta   90.00
_cell.angle_gamma   90.00
#
_symmetry.space_group_name_H-M   'P 1'
#
loop_
_entity.id
_entity.type
_entity.pdbx_description
1 polymer ?
#
loop_
_entity_poly.entity_id
_entity_poly.type
_entity_poly.pdbx_seq_one_letter_code
_entity_poly.pdbx_strand_id
1 'polypeptide(L)'
;MDIIINANCARVPADVIPLQFMPEASLNLLACLGYDSANLPLAQLLARMYGLDGSWVVLSPIHWQATHNDAMIITAGSELQLSDEESRDAFQQLADYLKVDGLTLHYHNAFTWLMNVSDKPCLHAKPVYCLQGHSLMPELAQLDTTMYWQRFFTECQMFFASLAHPTLLNGVWAWSGGSLSSRKSTSICADESFYPMAQACSTNVTLYSPSACLSKEQILLVNAIDVLGVQHRAEVNTYSASWYWLNSAYAIKKYNWFTRIWRSLTHAH
;
A
#
# COMPACT_ATOMS: atom_id res chain seq x y z
N MET A 1 -9.16 17.92 2.03
CA MET A 1 -8.55 17.02 3.01
C MET A 1 -8.74 15.61 2.50
N ASP A 2 -7.68 14.81 2.49
CA ASP A 2 -7.74 13.39 2.16
C ASP A 2 -7.78 12.59 3.46
N ILE A 3 -8.74 11.68 3.59
CA ILE A 3 -8.94 10.83 4.77
C ILE A 3 -8.60 9.41 4.37
N ILE A 4 -7.53 8.87 4.93
CA ILE A 4 -7.02 7.54 4.64
C ILE A 4 -7.26 6.65 5.86
N ILE A 5 -7.97 5.54 5.65
CA ILE A 5 -8.36 4.61 6.70
C ILE A 5 -7.84 3.23 6.34
N ASN A 6 -7.04 2.62 7.22
CA ASN A 6 -6.50 1.27 7.06
C ASN A 6 -7.55 0.18 7.37
N ALA A 7 -8.74 0.32 6.79
CA ALA A 7 -9.82 -0.64 6.91
C ALA A 7 -10.63 -0.70 5.62
N ASN A 8 -11.39 -1.79 5.45
CA ASN A 8 -12.38 -1.88 4.38
C ASN A 8 -13.58 -0.99 4.69
N CYS A 9 -14.08 -0.30 3.67
CA CYS A 9 -15.35 0.40 3.77
C CYS A 9 -16.50 -0.61 3.74
N ALA A 10 -17.33 -0.61 4.77
CA ALA A 10 -18.52 -1.47 4.82
C ALA A 10 -19.58 -1.05 3.80
N ARG A 11 -19.71 0.27 3.55
CA ARG A 11 -20.69 0.83 2.62
C ARG A 11 -20.23 2.18 2.10
N VAL A 12 -20.07 2.27 0.77
CA VAL A 12 -19.86 3.53 0.08
C VAL A 12 -21.17 4.34 0.09
N PRO A 13 -21.17 5.63 0.45
CA PRO A 13 -22.36 6.48 0.40
C PRO A 13 -22.93 6.61 -1.02
N ALA A 14 -24.23 6.89 -1.13
CA ALA A 14 -24.85 7.22 -2.41
C ALA A 14 -24.35 8.58 -2.93
N ASP A 15 -24.43 8.81 -4.24
CA ASP A 15 -24.11 10.08 -4.91
C ASP A 15 -22.69 10.63 -4.70
N VAL A 16 -21.70 9.75 -4.61
CA VAL A 16 -20.28 10.14 -4.52
C VAL A 16 -19.62 10.21 -5.90
N ILE A 17 -18.41 10.78 -5.95
CA ILE A 17 -17.50 10.67 -7.09
C ILE A 17 -16.51 9.54 -6.76
N PRO A 18 -16.48 8.45 -7.53
CA PRO A 18 -15.51 7.38 -7.30
C PRO A 18 -14.09 7.90 -7.58
N LEU A 19 -13.15 7.47 -6.75
CA LEU A 19 -11.71 7.76 -6.89
C LEU A 19 -10.95 6.44 -7.03
N GLN A 20 -9.73 6.53 -7.55
CA GLN A 20 -8.80 5.40 -7.51
C GLN A 20 -8.36 5.17 -6.05
N PHE A 21 -8.44 3.93 -5.59
CA PHE A 21 -7.90 3.50 -4.31
C PHE A 21 -6.70 2.59 -4.52
N MET A 22 -5.88 2.47 -3.48
CA MET A 22 -4.79 1.51 -3.37
C MET A 22 -5.10 0.45 -2.32
N PRO A 23 -4.59 -0.78 -2.47
CA PRO A 23 -4.89 -1.90 -1.56
C PRO A 23 -4.26 -1.75 -0.17
N GLU A 24 -3.41 -0.72 0.04
CA GLU A 24 -2.78 -0.42 1.32
C GLU A 24 -2.91 1.06 1.67
N ALA A 25 -3.04 1.38 2.96
CA ALA A 25 -3.06 2.76 3.44
C ALA A 25 -1.75 3.51 3.13
N SER A 26 -0.62 2.82 3.19
CA SER A 26 0.72 3.34 2.83
C SER A 26 0.80 3.80 1.36
N LEU A 27 0.17 3.04 0.45
CA LEU A 27 0.08 3.35 -0.97
C LEU A 27 -0.90 4.50 -1.23
N ASN A 28 -2.05 4.52 -0.56
CA ASN A 28 -2.98 5.66 -0.62
C ASN A 28 -2.30 6.95 -0.12
N LEU A 29 -1.48 6.87 0.92
CA LEU A 29 -0.71 8.00 1.43
C LEU A 29 0.25 8.55 0.36
N LEU A 30 1.02 7.67 -0.28
CA LEU A 30 1.93 8.08 -1.35
C LEU A 30 1.16 8.69 -2.53
N ALA A 31 0.03 8.12 -2.94
CA ALA A 31 -0.81 8.68 -3.98
C ALA A 31 -1.34 10.08 -3.62
N CYS A 32 -1.84 10.27 -2.39
CA CYS A 32 -2.33 11.56 -1.90
C CYS A 32 -1.21 12.62 -1.77
N LEU A 33 0.04 12.19 -1.60
CA LEU A 33 1.23 13.06 -1.64
C LEU A 33 1.67 13.43 -3.07
N GLY A 34 0.94 12.96 -4.09
CA GLY A 34 1.15 13.29 -5.50
C GLY A 34 2.22 12.44 -6.20
N TYR A 35 2.56 11.27 -5.66
CA TYR A 35 3.40 10.31 -6.38
C TYR A 35 2.58 9.59 -7.47
N ASP A 36 3.27 9.17 -8.53
CA ASP A 36 2.66 8.40 -9.63
C ASP A 36 2.09 7.08 -9.11
N SER A 37 0.79 6.86 -9.32
CA SER A 37 0.05 5.68 -8.88
C SER A 37 0.55 4.38 -9.53
N ALA A 38 1.17 4.47 -10.71
CA ALA A 38 1.77 3.31 -11.37
C ALA A 38 3.14 2.93 -10.79
N ASN A 39 3.77 3.82 -10.02
CA ASN A 39 5.15 3.65 -9.56
C ASN A 39 5.38 4.26 -8.17
N LEU A 40 4.57 3.87 -7.18
CA LEU A 40 4.61 4.42 -5.83
C LEU A 40 5.89 3.99 -5.07
N PRO A 41 6.66 4.92 -4.46
CA PRO A 41 7.96 4.64 -3.84
C PRO A 41 7.84 4.01 -2.43
N LEU A 42 7.12 2.89 -2.30
CA LEU A 42 6.82 2.25 -1.01
C LEU A 42 8.09 1.73 -0.31
N ALA A 43 8.97 1.02 -1.04
CA ALA A 43 10.18 0.46 -0.46
C ALA A 43 11.07 1.54 0.16
N GLN A 44 11.23 2.67 -0.53
CA GLN A 44 12.05 3.80 -0.08
C GLN A 44 11.39 4.53 1.09
N LEU A 45 10.05 4.60 1.14
CA LEU A 45 9.33 5.15 2.30
C LEU A 45 9.58 4.31 3.54
N LEU A 46 9.41 2.99 3.42
CA LEU A 46 9.61 2.06 4.53
C LEU A 46 11.08 2.03 4.96
N ALA A 47 12.03 1.99 4.03
CA ALA A 47 13.46 2.07 4.34
C ALA A 47 13.79 3.35 5.11
N ARG A 48 13.27 4.50 4.70
CA ARG A 48 13.46 5.77 5.42
C ARG A 48 12.82 5.76 6.80
N MET A 49 11.63 5.20 6.94
CA MET A 49 10.92 5.07 8.21
C MET A 49 11.71 4.22 9.21
N TYR A 50 12.32 3.13 8.74
CA TYR A 50 13.12 2.21 9.55
C TYR A 50 14.60 2.61 9.69
N GLY A 51 15.05 3.67 9.02
CA GLY A 51 16.45 4.10 9.04
C GLY A 51 17.39 3.10 8.36
N LEU A 52 16.92 2.42 7.31
CA LEU A 52 17.70 1.43 6.57
C LEU A 52 18.54 2.11 5.48
N ASP A 53 19.83 1.76 5.43
CA ASP A 53 20.76 2.23 4.41
C ASP A 53 20.72 1.34 3.15
N GLY A 54 21.10 1.91 2.01
CA GLY A 54 21.20 1.23 0.73
C GLY A 54 19.91 1.25 -0.11
N SER A 55 19.87 0.40 -1.14
CA SER A 55 18.72 0.29 -2.04
C SER A 55 17.82 -0.85 -1.61
N TRP A 56 16.51 -0.58 -1.50
CA TRP A 56 15.52 -1.55 -1.04
C TRP A 56 14.37 -1.68 -2.05
N VAL A 57 13.84 -2.89 -2.16
CA VAL A 57 12.62 -3.21 -2.92
C VAL A 57 11.58 -3.81 -1.98
N VAL A 58 10.31 -3.73 -2.36
CA VAL A 58 9.25 -4.49 -1.68
C VAL A 58 9.34 -5.93 -2.14
N LEU A 59 9.22 -6.85 -1.19
CA LEU A 59 9.10 -8.28 -1.44
C LEU A 59 7.71 -8.71 -0.91
N SER A 60 6.77 -8.89 -1.83
CA SER A 60 5.39 -9.25 -1.51
C SER A 60 5.24 -10.77 -1.48
N PRO A 61 4.77 -11.37 -0.38
CA PRO A 61 4.33 -12.76 -0.37
C PRO A 61 3.20 -12.95 -1.39
N ILE A 62 3.23 -14.06 -2.14
CA ILE A 62 2.24 -14.36 -3.20
C ILE A 62 1.89 -15.85 -3.27
N HIS A 63 0.73 -16.11 -3.87
CA HIS A 63 0.41 -17.39 -4.50
C HIS A 63 0.42 -17.19 -6.00
N TRP A 64 1.32 -17.87 -6.71
CA TRP A 64 1.26 -17.94 -8.16
C TRP A 64 1.09 -19.37 -8.65
N GLN A 65 0.45 -19.50 -9.80
CA GLN A 65 0.22 -20.78 -10.44
C GLN A 65 0.87 -20.77 -11.82
N ALA A 66 1.73 -21.76 -12.06
CA ALA A 66 2.24 -22.06 -13.38
C ALA A 66 1.31 -23.06 -14.09
N THR A 67 1.05 -22.79 -15.37
CA THR A 67 0.42 -23.69 -16.32
C THR A 67 1.43 -24.04 -17.42
N HIS A 68 1.04 -24.87 -18.40
CA HIS A 68 1.97 -25.28 -19.47
C HIS A 68 2.57 -24.10 -20.25
N ASN A 69 1.88 -22.97 -20.38
CA ASN A 69 2.31 -21.84 -21.21
C ASN A 69 2.30 -20.48 -20.49
N ASP A 70 1.95 -20.44 -19.21
CA ASP A 70 1.76 -19.17 -18.50
C ASP A 70 2.00 -19.32 -17.00
N ALA A 71 2.25 -18.20 -16.33
CA ALA A 71 2.27 -18.10 -14.88
C ALA A 71 1.47 -16.87 -14.45
N MET A 72 0.69 -16.97 -13.39
CA MET A 72 -0.14 -15.87 -12.90
C MET A 72 -0.09 -15.78 -11.38
N ILE A 73 -0.06 -14.56 -10.84
CA ILE A 73 -0.30 -14.31 -9.41
C ILE A 73 -1.81 -14.43 -9.18
N ILE A 74 -2.21 -15.45 -8.43
CA ILE A 74 -3.61 -15.75 -8.14
C ILE A 74 -4.07 -14.96 -6.92
N THR A 75 -3.26 -14.97 -5.85
CA THR A 75 -3.54 -14.23 -4.62
C THR A 75 -2.30 -13.51 -4.09
N ALA A 76 -2.54 -12.36 -3.48
CA ALA A 76 -1.55 -11.54 -2.79
C ALA A 76 -2.25 -10.75 -1.66
N GLY A 77 -1.47 -10.14 -0.76
CA GLY A 77 -2.04 -9.33 0.31
C GLY A 77 -2.98 -10.14 1.22
N SER A 78 -4.07 -9.51 1.66
CA SER A 78 -5.03 -10.15 2.58
C SER A 78 -5.70 -11.42 2.03
N GLU A 79 -5.73 -11.62 0.71
CA GLU A 79 -6.31 -12.83 0.09
C GLU A 79 -5.47 -14.09 0.32
N LEU A 80 -4.20 -13.94 0.70
CA LEU A 80 -3.37 -15.07 1.14
C LEU A 80 -3.82 -15.66 2.47
N GLN A 81 -4.65 -14.94 3.23
CA GLN A 81 -5.12 -15.34 4.56
C GLN A 81 -3.97 -15.67 5.53
N LEU A 82 -2.81 -15.05 5.31
CA LEU A 82 -1.63 -15.23 6.14
C LEU A 82 -1.78 -14.40 7.41
N SER A 83 -1.70 -15.05 8.58
CA SER A 83 -1.58 -14.33 9.85
C SER A 83 -0.21 -13.66 9.99
N ASP A 84 -0.10 -12.68 10.89
CA ASP A 84 1.20 -12.04 11.17
C ASP A 84 2.23 -13.04 11.72
N GLU A 85 1.79 -14.03 12.50
CA GLU A 85 2.66 -15.09 13.03
C GLU A 85 3.19 -16.00 11.91
N GLU A 86 2.32 -16.52 11.05
CA GLU A 86 2.72 -17.35 9.91
C GLU A 86 3.63 -16.58 8.93
N SER A 87 3.34 -15.30 8.71
CA SER A 87 4.17 -14.46 7.86
C SER A 87 5.56 -14.21 8.45
N ARG A 88 5.65 -14.00 9.77
CA ARG A 88 6.94 -13.85 10.45
C ARG A 88 7.77 -15.13 10.38
N ASP A 89 7.14 -16.28 10.57
CA ASP A 89 7.83 -17.57 10.47
C ASP A 89 8.35 -17.80 9.05
N ALA A 90 7.49 -17.63 8.03
CA ALA A 90 7.89 -17.73 6.63
C ALA A 90 8.98 -16.71 6.24
N PHE A 91 8.86 -15.47 6.72
CA PHE A 91 9.88 -14.43 6.53
C PHE A 91 11.22 -14.86 7.14
N GLN A 92 11.23 -15.36 8.36
CA GLN A 92 12.46 -15.73 9.06
C GLN A 92 13.15 -16.88 8.34
N GLN A 93 12.40 -17.90 7.93
CA GLN A 93 12.93 -19.02 7.15
C GLN A 93 13.52 -18.55 5.80
N LEU A 94 12.83 -17.66 5.08
CA LEU A 94 13.33 -17.11 3.82
C LEU A 94 14.56 -16.21 4.05
N ALA A 95 14.56 -15.40 5.11
CA ALA A 95 15.68 -14.54 5.46
C ALA A 95 16.94 -15.36 5.76
N ASP A 96 16.81 -16.45 6.52
CA ASP A 96 17.93 -17.35 6.81
C ASP A 96 18.44 -18.06 5.55
N TYR A 97 17.55 -18.47 4.66
CA TYR A 97 17.91 -19.05 3.36
C TYR A 97 18.70 -18.06 2.49
N LEU A 98 18.18 -16.84 2.30
CA LEU A 98 18.78 -15.83 1.43
C LEU A 98 20.05 -15.18 2.03
N LYS A 99 20.22 -15.21 3.35
CA LYS A 99 21.42 -14.71 4.03
C LYS A 99 22.69 -15.45 3.60
N VAL A 100 22.58 -16.71 3.20
CA VAL A 100 23.71 -17.50 2.65
C VAL A 100 24.28 -16.86 1.40
N ASP A 101 23.43 -16.21 0.58
CA ASP A 101 23.81 -15.47 -0.62
C ASP A 101 24.06 -13.97 -0.36
N GLY A 102 24.19 -13.58 0.91
CA GLY A 102 24.47 -12.21 1.33
C GLY A 102 23.29 -11.24 1.16
N LEU A 103 22.07 -11.74 0.94
CA LEU A 103 20.87 -10.90 0.87
C LEU A 103 20.36 -10.58 2.28
N THR A 104 19.98 -9.32 2.48
CA THR A 104 19.44 -8.84 3.76
C THR A 104 17.98 -8.49 3.60
N LEU A 105 17.15 -9.00 4.51
CA LEU A 105 15.70 -8.79 4.53
C LEU A 105 15.28 -7.99 5.77
N HIS A 106 14.17 -7.26 5.67
CA HIS A 106 13.54 -6.57 6.79
C HIS A 106 12.02 -6.76 6.77
N TYR A 107 11.44 -7.14 7.90
CA TYR A 107 10.00 -7.39 8.02
C TYR A 107 9.26 -6.09 8.33
N HIS A 108 8.27 -5.72 7.51
CA HIS A 108 7.37 -4.61 7.81
C HIS A 108 6.03 -5.12 8.37
N ASN A 109 5.31 -5.94 7.61
CA ASN A 109 4.05 -6.56 8.02
C ASN A 109 3.81 -7.89 7.29
N ALA A 110 2.66 -8.53 7.55
CA ALA A 110 2.33 -9.86 7.04
C ALA A 110 2.39 -10.00 5.51
N PHE A 111 2.23 -8.90 4.76
CA PHE A 111 2.14 -8.91 3.30
C PHE A 111 3.20 -8.03 2.62
N THR A 112 4.06 -7.38 3.41
CA THR A 112 5.08 -6.47 2.92
C THR A 112 6.37 -6.73 3.66
N TRP A 113 7.34 -7.28 2.93
CA TRP A 113 8.72 -7.39 3.39
C TRP A 113 9.60 -6.47 2.54
N LEU A 114 10.81 -6.22 3.00
CA LEU A 114 11.82 -5.46 2.26
C LEU A 114 13.04 -6.33 2.03
N MET A 115 13.68 -6.16 0.88
CA MET A 115 14.95 -6.80 0.55
C MET A 115 15.96 -5.76 0.07
N ASN A 116 17.18 -5.82 0.60
CA ASN A 116 18.27 -4.98 0.15
C ASN A 116 18.81 -5.50 -1.19
N VAL A 117 18.93 -4.59 -2.14
CA VAL A 117 19.32 -4.88 -3.53
C VAL A 117 20.50 -4.03 -4.00
N SER A 118 21.30 -3.50 -3.06
CA SER A 118 22.38 -2.56 -3.38
C SER A 118 23.39 -3.12 -4.38
N ASP A 119 23.64 -4.43 -4.33
CA ASP A 119 24.59 -5.14 -5.22
C ASP A 119 23.88 -6.00 -6.29
N LYS A 120 22.62 -5.70 -6.62
CA LYS A 120 21.81 -6.49 -7.56
C LYS A 120 21.45 -5.70 -8.83
N PRO A 121 21.17 -6.39 -9.95
CA PRO A 121 20.71 -5.73 -11.17
C PRO A 121 19.45 -4.88 -10.93
N CYS A 122 19.30 -3.80 -11.69
CA CYS A 122 18.11 -2.96 -11.63
C CYS A 122 16.86 -3.80 -11.89
N LEU A 123 15.84 -3.65 -11.04
CA LEU A 123 14.59 -4.40 -11.10
C LEU A 123 13.50 -3.54 -11.76
N HIS A 124 13.05 -3.96 -12.94
CA HIS A 124 11.93 -3.37 -13.66
C HIS A 124 10.68 -4.24 -13.50
N ALA A 125 10.15 -4.32 -12.28
CA ALA A 125 8.95 -5.07 -11.97
C ALA A 125 7.80 -4.13 -11.60
N LYS A 126 6.61 -4.41 -12.13
CA LYS A 126 5.39 -3.75 -11.68
C LYS A 126 5.02 -4.21 -10.27
N PRO A 127 4.33 -3.36 -9.48
CA PRO A 127 3.77 -3.75 -8.20
C PRO A 127 2.81 -4.92 -8.30
N VAL A 128 2.73 -5.74 -7.25
CA VAL A 128 1.90 -6.95 -7.23
C VAL A 128 0.41 -6.67 -7.52
N TYR A 129 -0.11 -5.54 -7.04
CA TYR A 129 -1.51 -5.13 -7.24
C TYR A 129 -1.83 -4.72 -8.69
N CYS A 130 -0.81 -4.53 -9.53
CA CYS A 130 -0.97 -4.31 -10.97
C CYS A 130 -0.93 -5.63 -11.78
N LEU A 131 -0.51 -6.73 -11.16
CA LEU A 131 -0.22 -8.01 -11.83
C LEU A 131 -1.21 -9.12 -11.51
N GLN A 132 -1.97 -9.00 -10.42
CA GLN A 132 -2.89 -10.03 -9.99
C GLN A 132 -3.90 -10.38 -11.11
N GLY A 133 -4.06 -11.67 -11.38
CA GLY A 133 -4.94 -12.19 -12.45
C GLY A 133 -4.45 -11.97 -13.89
N HIS A 134 -3.23 -11.50 -14.10
CA HIS A 134 -2.63 -11.30 -15.42
C HIS A 134 -1.47 -12.28 -15.66
N SER A 135 -1.20 -12.56 -16.94
CA SER A 135 -0.02 -13.32 -17.35
C SER A 135 1.25 -12.62 -16.90
N LEU A 136 2.15 -13.37 -16.27
CA LEU A 136 3.47 -12.90 -15.88
C LEU A 136 4.52 -13.06 -16.97
N MET A 137 4.25 -13.81 -18.04
CA MET A 137 5.27 -14.05 -19.08
C MET A 137 5.86 -12.75 -19.68
N PRO A 138 5.04 -11.73 -20.03
CA PRO A 138 5.56 -10.46 -20.53
C PRO A 138 6.35 -9.68 -19.48
N GLU A 139 5.97 -9.82 -18.21
CA GLU A 139 6.54 -9.08 -17.08
C GLU A 139 7.88 -9.69 -16.65
N LEU A 140 7.95 -11.02 -16.58
CA LEU A 140 9.19 -11.76 -16.34
C LEU A 140 10.23 -11.44 -17.41
N ALA A 141 9.85 -11.25 -18.68
CA ALA A 141 10.78 -10.93 -19.75
C ALA A 141 11.42 -9.53 -19.63
N GLN A 142 10.85 -8.64 -18.81
CA GLN A 142 11.26 -7.24 -18.70
C GLN A 142 11.99 -6.90 -17.39
N LEU A 143 12.13 -7.85 -16.47
CA LEU A 143 12.66 -7.61 -15.11
C LEU A 143 14.07 -7.02 -15.10
N ASP A 144 14.97 -7.60 -15.90
CA ASP A 144 16.36 -7.20 -16.07
C ASP A 144 16.97 -7.86 -17.33
N THR A 145 18.19 -7.46 -17.70
CA THR A 145 18.89 -7.99 -18.89
C THR A 145 19.76 -9.22 -18.61
N THR A 146 19.93 -9.61 -17.35
CA THR A 146 20.86 -10.64 -16.86
C THR A 146 20.18 -11.95 -16.45
N MET A 147 18.85 -11.99 -16.48
CA MET A 147 18.01 -13.09 -15.99
C MET A 147 18.10 -13.35 -14.47
N TYR A 148 18.59 -12.37 -13.71
CA TYR A 148 18.82 -12.52 -12.26
C TYR A 148 17.50 -12.69 -11.52
N TRP A 149 16.52 -11.84 -11.80
CA TRP A 149 15.26 -11.83 -11.05
C TRP A 149 14.36 -13.02 -11.35
N GLN A 150 14.37 -13.53 -12.59
CA GLN A 150 13.68 -14.74 -12.99
C GLN A 150 14.23 -15.93 -12.20
N ARG A 151 15.56 -16.05 -12.12
CA ARG A 151 16.23 -17.08 -11.32
C ARG A 151 15.87 -16.93 -9.83
N PHE A 152 15.96 -15.72 -9.29
CA PHE A 152 15.59 -15.43 -7.90
C PHE A 152 14.14 -15.88 -7.58
N PHE A 153 13.17 -15.54 -8.44
CA PHE A 153 11.78 -15.94 -8.23
C PHE A 153 11.57 -17.46 -8.30
N THR A 154 12.25 -18.14 -9.22
CA THR A 154 12.23 -19.62 -9.29
C THR A 154 12.87 -20.25 -8.04
N GLU A 155 14.00 -19.73 -7.57
CA GLU A 155 14.67 -20.23 -6.36
C GLU A 155 13.78 -20.04 -5.12
N CYS A 156 13.16 -18.87 -4.96
CA CYS A 156 12.20 -18.64 -3.87
C CYS A 156 11.00 -19.59 -3.96
N GLN A 157 10.46 -19.83 -5.15
CA GLN A 157 9.35 -20.78 -5.33
C GLN A 157 9.76 -22.20 -4.92
N MET A 158 10.94 -22.66 -5.33
CA MET A 158 11.47 -23.96 -4.92
C MET A 158 11.69 -24.04 -3.41
N PHE A 159 12.18 -22.96 -2.81
CA PHE A 159 12.33 -22.85 -1.36
C PHE A 159 10.99 -23.02 -0.64
N PHE A 160 9.95 -22.26 -1.01
CA PHE A 160 8.63 -22.39 -0.39
C PHE A 160 8.01 -23.77 -0.62
N ALA A 161 8.21 -24.38 -1.78
CA ALA A 161 7.75 -25.74 -2.06
C ALA A 161 8.45 -26.80 -1.20
N SER A 162 9.63 -26.51 -0.64
CA SER A 162 10.36 -27.41 0.25
C SER A 162 9.91 -27.35 1.70
N LEU A 163 9.10 -26.34 2.07
CA LEU A 163 8.58 -26.19 3.43
C LEU A 163 7.52 -27.26 3.73
N ALA A 164 7.54 -27.79 4.96
CA ALA A 164 6.71 -28.93 5.35
C ALA A 164 5.20 -28.62 5.43
N HIS A 165 4.82 -27.34 5.47
CA HIS A 165 3.44 -26.91 5.69
C HIS A 165 2.82 -26.35 4.40
N PRO A 166 1.74 -26.96 3.88
CA PRO A 166 1.03 -26.41 2.75
C PRO A 166 0.34 -25.11 3.18
N THR A 167 0.79 -24.00 2.61
CA THR A 167 0.17 -22.68 2.78
C THR A 167 -0.20 -22.13 1.41
N LEU A 168 -1.05 -21.10 1.36
CA LEU A 168 -1.27 -20.35 0.12
C LEU A 168 -0.01 -19.57 -0.30
N LEU A 169 0.93 -19.33 0.61
CA LEU A 169 2.21 -18.73 0.28
C LEU A 169 3.11 -19.74 -0.43
N ASN A 170 3.39 -19.52 -1.71
CA ASN A 170 4.27 -20.39 -2.50
C ASN A 170 5.37 -19.63 -3.26
N GLY A 171 5.52 -18.34 -3.00
CA GLY A 171 6.48 -17.49 -3.67
C GLY A 171 6.50 -16.08 -3.11
N VAL A 172 7.42 -15.28 -3.63
CA VAL A 172 7.51 -13.85 -3.37
C VAL A 172 7.67 -13.11 -4.69
N TRP A 173 7.11 -11.91 -4.77
CA TRP A 173 7.29 -10.99 -5.89
C TRP A 173 8.04 -9.76 -5.43
N ALA A 174 9.21 -9.52 -6.00
CA ALA A 174 9.99 -8.32 -5.76
C ALA A 174 9.52 -7.23 -6.71
N TRP A 175 9.33 -6.01 -6.21
CA TRP A 175 9.04 -4.86 -7.05
C TRP A 175 9.64 -3.59 -6.45
N SER A 176 10.18 -2.77 -7.35
CA SER A 176 10.70 -1.46 -7.02
C SER A 176 9.62 -0.43 -7.38
N GLY A 177 9.34 0.47 -6.45
CA GLY A 177 8.56 1.66 -6.75
C GLY A 177 9.41 2.75 -7.39
N GLY A 178 8.82 3.93 -7.54
CA GLY A 178 9.53 5.12 -8.02
C GLY A 178 10.55 5.63 -7.00
N SER A 179 11.08 6.83 -7.25
CA SER A 179 11.98 7.48 -6.30
C SER A 179 11.21 8.31 -5.28
N LEU A 180 11.54 8.13 -3.99
CA LEU A 180 11.00 8.95 -2.92
C LEU A 180 11.71 10.30 -2.88
N SER A 181 10.97 11.41 -3.03
CA SER A 181 11.56 12.74 -2.94
C SER A 181 11.94 13.09 -1.49
N SER A 182 12.50 14.28 -1.28
CA SER A 182 12.56 14.89 0.05
C SER A 182 11.17 14.89 0.71
N ARG A 183 11.16 14.96 2.04
CA ARG A 183 9.91 15.07 2.81
C ARG A 183 9.09 16.25 2.28
N LYS A 184 7.79 16.02 2.09
CA LYS A 184 6.83 17.03 1.65
C LYS A 184 6.48 17.97 2.82
N SER A 185 5.91 19.13 2.53
CA SER A 185 5.39 20.06 3.54
C SER A 185 3.91 19.84 3.85
N THR A 186 3.28 18.85 3.23
CA THR A 186 1.86 18.51 3.40
C THR A 186 1.55 18.24 4.87
N SER A 187 0.57 18.93 5.46
CA SER A 187 0.17 18.67 6.85
C SER A 187 -0.55 17.33 6.97
N ILE A 188 -0.03 16.44 7.83
CA ILE A 188 -0.58 15.09 8.06
C ILE A 188 -0.89 14.93 9.55
N CYS A 189 -2.14 14.66 9.88
CA CYS A 189 -2.50 14.13 11.19
C CYS A 189 -2.59 12.60 11.10
N ALA A 190 -1.80 11.90 11.90
CA ALA A 190 -1.73 10.44 11.90
C ALA A 190 -1.95 9.88 13.30
N ASP A 191 -2.60 8.72 13.40
CA ASP A 191 -2.63 7.99 14.68
C ASP A 191 -1.28 7.33 14.99
N GLU A 192 -1.18 6.71 16.18
CA GLU A 192 0.06 6.10 16.66
C GLU A 192 0.64 5.05 15.69
N SER A 193 -0.22 4.27 15.03
CA SER A 193 0.20 3.21 14.11
C SER A 193 0.86 3.77 12.85
N PHE A 194 0.39 4.92 12.35
CA PHE A 194 0.91 5.53 11.12
C PHE A 194 1.84 6.72 11.35
N TYR A 195 2.00 7.19 12.58
CA TYR A 195 2.81 8.36 12.90
C TYR A 195 4.27 8.26 12.39
N PRO A 196 5.01 7.14 12.57
CA PRO A 196 6.37 7.02 12.02
C PRO A 196 6.41 7.12 10.50
N MET A 197 5.42 6.53 9.81
CA MET A 197 5.31 6.56 8.35
C MET A 197 5.05 7.99 7.85
N ALA A 198 4.15 8.71 8.51
CA ALA A 198 3.87 10.10 8.19
C ALA A 198 5.12 10.98 8.38
N GLN A 199 5.89 10.77 9.45
CA GLN A 199 7.16 11.49 9.69
C GLN A 199 8.24 11.20 8.63
N ALA A 200 8.21 10.01 8.02
CA ALA A 200 9.15 9.65 6.97
C ALA A 200 8.85 10.38 5.65
N CYS A 201 7.59 10.73 5.36
CA CYS A 201 7.19 11.37 4.11
C CYS A 201 6.87 12.87 4.22
N SER A 202 6.60 13.40 5.42
CA SER A 202 6.29 14.81 5.64
C SER A 202 7.11 15.45 6.77
N THR A 203 7.36 16.75 6.67
CA THR A 203 7.95 17.57 7.73
C THR A 203 6.92 18.15 8.69
N ASN A 204 5.63 18.10 8.35
CA ASN A 204 4.54 18.66 9.15
C ASN A 204 3.57 17.56 9.54
N VAL A 205 3.82 16.93 10.68
CA VAL A 205 3.08 15.75 11.15
C VAL A 205 2.58 15.97 12.57
N THR A 206 1.29 15.81 12.77
CA THR A 206 0.61 15.88 14.06
C THR A 206 0.22 14.47 14.49
N LEU A 207 0.58 14.07 15.72
CA LEU A 207 0.01 12.86 16.31
C LEU A 207 -1.45 13.13 16.67
N TYR A 208 -2.35 12.28 16.20
CA TYR A 208 -3.77 12.42 16.49
C TYR A 208 -4.04 12.39 17.99
N SER A 209 -4.86 13.33 18.44
CA SER A 209 -5.44 13.33 19.77
C SER A 209 -6.85 13.95 19.71
N PRO A 210 -7.72 13.70 20.70
CA PRO A 210 -9.05 14.32 20.74
C PRO A 210 -9.03 15.86 20.78
N SER A 211 -7.89 16.49 21.09
CA SER A 211 -7.73 17.95 21.09
C SER A 211 -7.05 18.50 19.82
N ALA A 212 -6.65 17.64 18.88
CA ALA A 212 -6.02 18.05 17.63
C ALA A 212 -7.01 18.82 16.73
N CYS A 213 -6.53 19.83 16.01
CA CYS A 213 -7.36 20.64 15.12
C CYS A 213 -7.31 20.09 13.68
N LEU A 214 -8.24 19.19 13.34
CA LEU A 214 -8.22 18.50 12.04
C LEU A 214 -8.49 19.40 10.83
N SER A 215 -9.16 20.54 11.02
CA SER A 215 -9.47 21.48 9.92
C SER A 215 -8.25 22.09 9.23
N LYS A 216 -7.06 22.03 9.85
CA LYS A 216 -5.79 22.54 9.31
C LYS A 216 -4.96 21.46 8.59
N GLU A 217 -5.40 20.21 8.67
CA GLU A 217 -4.67 19.06 8.17
C GLU A 217 -5.09 18.79 6.73
N GLN A 218 -4.11 18.52 5.86
CA GLN A 218 -4.37 18.17 4.48
C GLN A 218 -4.68 16.69 4.35
N ILE A 219 -4.03 15.85 5.17
CA ILE A 219 -4.23 14.40 5.22
C ILE A 219 -4.54 13.98 6.66
N LEU A 220 -5.58 13.17 6.82
CA LEU A 220 -5.84 12.40 8.05
C LEU A 220 -5.58 10.92 7.76
N LEU A 221 -4.65 10.30 8.47
CA LEU A 221 -4.24 8.91 8.27
C LEU A 221 -4.43 8.11 9.56
N VAL A 222 -5.36 7.16 9.55
CA VAL A 222 -5.71 6.38 10.74
C VAL A 222 -5.87 4.90 10.43
N ASN A 223 -5.59 4.07 11.43
CA ASN A 223 -5.74 2.63 11.33
C ASN A 223 -7.21 2.20 11.25
N ALA A 224 -8.07 2.84 12.04
CA ALA A 224 -9.51 2.63 11.99
C ALA A 224 -10.26 3.94 12.24
N ILE A 225 -11.46 4.07 11.68
CA ILE A 225 -12.30 5.24 11.88
C ILE A 225 -12.67 5.44 13.36
N ASP A 226 -12.72 4.36 14.13
CA ASP A 226 -13.09 4.36 15.54
C ASP A 226 -12.02 4.98 16.45
N VAL A 227 -10.79 5.15 15.96
CA VAL A 227 -9.72 5.90 16.64
C VAL A 227 -10.11 7.37 16.82
N LEU A 228 -10.90 7.91 15.88
CA LEU A 228 -11.37 9.28 15.97
C LEU A 228 -12.43 9.42 17.06
N GLY A 229 -12.36 10.49 17.85
CA GLY A 229 -13.37 10.83 18.84
C GLY A 229 -14.71 11.15 18.18
N VAL A 230 -15.81 11.03 18.93
CA VAL A 230 -17.18 11.23 18.42
C VAL A 230 -17.33 12.58 17.70
N GLN A 231 -16.74 13.64 18.26
CA GLN A 231 -16.77 14.98 17.67
C GLN A 231 -16.05 15.03 16.33
N HIS A 232 -14.81 14.53 16.25
CA HIS A 232 -14.05 14.49 15.00
C HIS A 232 -14.73 13.60 13.95
N ARG A 233 -15.32 12.46 14.32
CA ARG A 233 -16.11 11.65 13.38
C ARG A 233 -17.28 12.41 12.77
N ALA A 234 -17.98 13.21 13.58
CA ALA A 234 -19.04 14.07 13.07
C ALA A 234 -18.48 15.20 12.17
N GLU A 235 -17.39 15.82 12.58
CA GLU A 235 -16.75 16.93 11.89
C GLU A 235 -16.23 16.54 10.50
N VAL A 236 -15.49 15.43 10.38
CA VAL A 236 -14.91 14.99 9.09
C VAL A 236 -15.98 14.68 8.04
N ASN A 237 -17.18 14.27 8.46
CA ASN A 237 -18.33 14.05 7.57
C ASN A 237 -18.90 15.35 6.99
N THR A 238 -18.61 16.50 7.59
CA THR A 238 -19.03 17.82 7.07
C THR A 238 -18.08 18.39 6.04
N TYR A 239 -16.85 17.85 5.96
CA TYR A 239 -15.81 18.38 5.10
C TYR A 239 -16.01 18.00 3.63
N SER A 240 -15.47 18.86 2.76
CA SER A 240 -15.14 18.46 1.38
C SER A 240 -13.92 17.57 1.43
N ALA A 241 -14.14 16.28 1.69
CA ALA A 241 -13.08 15.31 1.84
C ALA A 241 -13.14 14.23 0.77
N SER A 242 -11.96 13.78 0.38
CA SER A 242 -11.75 12.52 -0.35
C SER A 242 -11.49 11.44 0.70
N TRP A 243 -12.18 10.33 0.60
CA TRP A 243 -12.09 9.19 1.49
C TRP A 243 -11.40 8.05 0.77
N TYR A 244 -10.38 7.47 1.40
CA TYR A 244 -9.61 6.35 0.89
C TYR A 244 -9.63 5.22 1.92
N TRP A 245 -10.17 4.10 1.50
CA TRP A 245 -10.24 2.84 2.23
C TRP A 245 -9.45 1.78 1.47
N LEU A 246 -9.23 0.61 2.06
CA LEU A 246 -8.46 -0.46 1.40
C LEU A 246 -9.18 -1.09 0.20
N ASN A 247 -10.50 -0.94 0.10
CA ASN A 247 -11.34 -1.52 -0.95
C ASN A 247 -12.17 -0.50 -1.75
N SER A 248 -12.05 0.78 -1.45
CA SER A 248 -12.82 1.83 -2.11
C SER A 248 -12.24 3.22 -1.85
N ALA A 249 -12.41 4.14 -2.78
CA ALA A 249 -12.15 5.55 -2.54
C ALA A 249 -13.21 6.41 -3.22
N TYR A 250 -13.55 7.54 -2.60
CA TYR A 250 -14.61 8.41 -3.09
C TYR A 250 -14.52 9.84 -2.53
N ALA A 251 -15.07 10.81 -3.27
CA ALA A 251 -15.28 12.17 -2.80
C ALA A 251 -16.77 12.50 -2.69
N ILE A 252 -17.15 13.24 -1.64
CA ILE A 252 -18.53 13.69 -1.43
C ILE A 252 -18.86 14.82 -2.41
N LYS A 253 -19.94 14.69 -3.20
CA LYS A 253 -20.43 15.76 -4.07
C LYS A 253 -20.99 16.90 -3.24
N LYS A 254 -20.42 18.10 -3.38
CA LYS A 254 -21.05 19.32 -2.89
C LYS A 254 -22.20 19.71 -3.80
N TYR A 255 -23.44 19.53 -3.35
CA TYR A 255 -24.57 20.17 -3.99
C TYR A 255 -24.49 21.69 -3.73
N ASN A 256 -24.19 22.46 -4.78
CA ASN A 256 -24.28 23.91 -4.72
C ASN A 256 -25.70 24.28 -4.27
N TRP A 257 -25.80 24.96 -3.13
CA TRP A 257 -27.08 25.44 -2.56
C TRP A 257 -27.96 26.18 -3.58
N PHE A 258 -27.35 26.84 -4.58
CA PHE A 258 -28.05 27.44 -5.72
C PHE A 258 -28.90 26.45 -6.54
N THR A 259 -28.48 25.20 -6.71
CA THR A 259 -29.27 24.18 -7.44
C THR A 259 -30.52 23.75 -6.68
N ARG A 260 -30.53 23.83 -5.34
CA ARG A 260 -31.74 23.62 -4.53
C ARG A 260 -32.74 24.76 -4.69
N ILE A 261 -32.27 26.01 -4.74
CA ILE A 261 -33.14 27.19 -4.93
C ILE A 261 -33.77 27.18 -6.33
N TRP A 262 -33.01 26.84 -7.36
CA TRP A 262 -33.55 26.72 -8.71
C TRP A 262 -34.60 25.62 -8.84
N ARG A 263 -34.37 24.44 -8.23
CA ARG A 263 -35.40 23.38 -8.20
C ARG A 263 -36.67 23.78 -7.42
N SER A 264 -36.56 24.60 -6.37
CA SER A 264 -37.75 25.12 -5.68
C SER A 264 -38.51 26.17 -6.49
N LEU A 265 -37.84 26.89 -7.40
CA LEU A 265 -38.48 27.89 -8.26
C LEU A 265 -39.11 27.27 -9.51
N THR A 266 -38.57 26.17 -10.05
CA THR A 266 -39.12 25.52 -11.25
C THR A 266 -40.32 24.60 -10.99
N HIS A 267 -40.68 24.33 -9.72
CA HIS A 267 -41.89 23.60 -9.34
C HIS A 267 -43.05 24.52 -8.91
N ALA A 268 -42.91 25.84 -9.09
CA ALA A 268 -43.93 26.83 -8.74
C ALA A 268 -44.73 27.36 -9.96
N HIS A 269 -44.77 26.63 -11.08
CA HIS A 269 -45.62 26.92 -12.24
C HIS A 269 -46.44 25.70 -12.65
#